data_AF-A0A1H6ZF43-F1
#
_entry.id   AF-A0A1H6ZF43-F1
#
_cell.length_a   1.000
_cell.length_b   1.000
_cell.length_c   1.000
_cell.angle_alpha   90.00
_cell.angle_beta   90.00
_cell.angle_gamma   90.00
#
_symmetry.space_group_name_H-M   'P 1'
#
loop_
_entity.id
_entity.type
_entity.pdbx_description
1 polymer ?
#
loop_
_entity_poly.entity_id
_entity_poly.type
_entity_poly.pdbx_seq_one_letter_code
_entity_poly.pdbx_strand_id
1 'polypeptide(L)'
;MTTVQWQAVIEDSALIEHVRQAGRATVDVRAAASGDTRAVGRSLPPAAAKLIDSVRTVRRAAADVLWFEPPDPGPHAAIAKAIEAACDGTVYLLDSLAAGHGAGDRDGGSALADAEDGLVAALQAAAGDEDPIARVYGVSASEIGGTTLRIGTGLRAAFHDRQDQLGRITMQLLGFARRDRGIIEELDGGLHPFALATDGHPLVAHRAARSACDLIHHCAAADVAATAAAIVEMLDRDKVAYSTHLGVMDAQRAVMAATDADLFARAVGELYRAVSEGPLRVAAVGVLRLLGEATPASAGLNEIRSRLLARQDETPLCLMIAEMIVPLWRNARAHEDLYWDPENETAVFGDQAVDLDDVYRTAERAWAAARGYQAGVALARGCLPELGRAIDRTAPPRAAIVRNIRLAKLFNATGLVIDSIDRGPAHATITLDSRSAKRLSRIGLALVEAAATEPTIERWSVVLGDDLPTFTILAATARLAATLYGPGPDSDRTFLYPTTFAPLLADALVQNGAAPQDAANHAWDVPLRDTITSTGQVVRQSRPPRSSYLRGLRHAVRRTNDAVHAVAHRLDLPAPTDLDLTRMCTIIRRLEQSLDRPGLRTALSREHGRLQAALGPPPTPAHPWAQLAA
;
A
#
# COMPACT_ATOMS: atom_id res chain seq x y z
N MET A 1 14.04 -6.45 -4.45
CA MET A 1 13.71 -6.40 -5.89
C MET A 1 14.14 -7.71 -6.51
N THR A 2 13.31 -8.30 -7.36
CA THR A 2 13.63 -9.56 -8.05
C THR A 2 14.56 -9.32 -9.23
N THR A 3 15.08 -10.42 -9.77
CA THR A 3 15.81 -10.47 -11.03
C THR A 3 15.07 -9.80 -12.19
N VAL A 4 13.80 -10.18 -12.42
CA VAL A 4 12.97 -9.65 -13.52
C VAL A 4 12.78 -8.15 -13.39
N GLN A 5 12.52 -7.69 -12.16
CA GLN A 5 12.40 -6.27 -11.86
C GLN A 5 13.70 -5.50 -12.12
N TRP A 6 14.85 -6.11 -11.82
CA TRP A 6 16.14 -5.49 -12.10
C TRP A 6 16.43 -5.37 -13.59
N GLN A 7 16.11 -6.41 -14.36
CA GLN A 7 16.22 -6.39 -15.82
C GLN A 7 15.34 -5.26 -16.38
N ALA A 8 14.09 -5.17 -15.94
CA ALA A 8 13.18 -4.10 -16.34
C ALA A 8 13.71 -2.71 -15.95
N VAL A 9 14.36 -2.53 -14.79
CA VAL A 9 15.02 -1.25 -14.42
C VAL A 9 16.11 -0.86 -15.42
N ILE A 10 16.95 -1.82 -15.82
CA ILE A 10 18.02 -1.56 -16.80
C ILE A 10 17.42 -1.24 -18.16
N GLU A 11 16.42 -1.98 -18.61
CA GLU A 11 15.70 -1.71 -19.88
C GLU A 11 15.02 -0.34 -19.88
N ASP A 12 14.24 -0.02 -18.84
CA ASP A 12 13.52 1.25 -18.68
C ASP A 12 14.46 2.46 -18.51
N SER A 13 15.69 2.22 -18.06
CA SER A 13 16.71 3.27 -17.97
C SER A 13 17.36 3.57 -19.32
N ALA A 14 17.19 2.67 -20.30
CA ALA A 14 17.91 2.65 -21.57
C ALA A 14 19.45 2.74 -21.40
N LEU A 15 19.99 2.31 -20.25
CA LEU A 15 21.41 2.46 -19.91
C LEU A 15 22.32 1.84 -20.97
N ILE A 16 21.99 0.64 -21.46
CA ILE A 16 22.75 -0.04 -22.52
C ILE A 16 22.78 0.81 -23.80
N GLU A 17 21.63 1.35 -24.20
CA GLU A 17 21.55 2.19 -25.41
C GLU A 17 22.29 3.52 -25.22
N HIS A 18 22.28 4.11 -24.02
CA HIS A 18 23.06 5.30 -23.73
C HIS A 18 24.57 5.04 -23.74
N VAL A 19 25.02 3.87 -23.24
CA VAL A 19 26.41 3.43 -23.34
C VAL A 19 26.81 3.26 -24.81
N ARG A 20 25.97 2.62 -25.62
CA ARG A 20 26.16 2.52 -27.09
C ARG A 20 26.25 3.89 -27.76
N GLN A 21 25.37 4.83 -27.40
CA GLN A 21 25.38 6.19 -27.93
C GLN A 21 26.67 6.93 -27.56
N ALA A 22 27.15 6.79 -26.33
CA ALA A 22 28.44 7.34 -25.91
C ALA A 22 29.61 6.71 -26.69
N GLY A 23 29.55 5.41 -26.98
CA GLY A 23 30.51 4.71 -27.84
C GLY A 23 30.53 5.28 -29.26
N ARG A 24 29.35 5.45 -29.87
CA ARG A 24 29.21 6.08 -31.20
C ARG A 24 29.71 7.54 -31.20
N ALA A 25 29.39 8.32 -30.18
CA ALA A 25 29.87 9.70 -30.06
C ALA A 25 31.40 9.78 -29.89
N THR A 26 32.01 8.78 -29.22
CA THR A 26 33.47 8.65 -29.12
C THR A 26 34.10 8.44 -30.50
N VAL A 27 33.50 7.59 -31.34
CA VAL A 27 33.92 7.39 -32.74
C VAL A 27 33.78 8.68 -33.56
N ASP A 28 32.66 9.40 -33.41
CA ASP A 28 32.42 10.68 -34.09
C ASP A 28 33.51 11.72 -33.75
N VAL A 29 33.90 11.82 -32.47
CA VAL A 29 34.98 12.72 -32.02
C VAL A 29 36.33 12.34 -32.64
N ARG A 30 36.66 11.04 -32.69
CA ARG A 30 37.89 10.56 -33.32
C ARG A 30 37.93 10.89 -34.81
N ALA A 31 36.82 10.67 -35.52
CA ALA A 31 36.71 10.99 -36.94
C ALA A 31 36.76 12.50 -37.20
N ALA A 32 36.16 13.31 -36.31
CA ALA A 32 36.24 14.77 -36.40
C ALA A 32 37.66 15.30 -36.19
N ALA A 33 38.46 14.61 -35.37
CA ALA A 33 39.83 14.97 -35.05
C ALA A 33 40.87 14.57 -36.12
N SER A 34 40.53 13.68 -37.06
CA SER A 34 41.45 13.19 -38.10
C SER A 34 41.39 13.94 -39.44
N GLY A 35 40.55 14.96 -39.55
CA GLY A 35 40.44 15.80 -40.76
C GLY A 35 41.50 16.91 -40.85
N ASP A 36 41.51 17.63 -41.98
CA ASP A 36 42.34 18.84 -42.12
C ASP A 36 41.95 19.93 -41.09
N THR A 37 42.88 20.82 -40.74
CA THR A 37 42.72 21.82 -39.65
C THR A 37 41.42 22.63 -39.72
N ARG A 38 40.98 22.99 -40.93
CA ARG A 38 39.73 23.75 -41.16
C ARG A 38 38.47 22.89 -41.04
N ALA A 39 38.58 21.57 -41.24
CA ALA A 39 37.51 20.62 -40.98
C ALA A 39 37.40 20.35 -39.46
N VAL A 40 38.53 20.08 -38.80
CA VAL A 40 38.60 19.86 -37.33
C VAL A 40 37.97 21.00 -36.55
N GLY A 41 38.31 22.25 -36.86
CA GLY A 41 37.74 23.42 -36.18
C GLY A 41 36.22 23.57 -36.33
N ARG A 42 35.60 22.92 -37.32
CA ARG A 42 34.14 22.92 -37.54
C ARG A 42 33.43 21.69 -36.98
N SER A 43 34.03 20.51 -37.10
CA SER A 43 33.41 19.23 -36.74
C SER A 43 33.68 18.81 -35.29
N LEU A 44 34.83 19.17 -34.73
CA LEU A 44 35.24 18.71 -33.40
C LEU A 44 34.40 19.33 -32.26
N PRO A 45 34.11 20.65 -32.22
CA PRO A 45 33.29 21.23 -31.16
C PRO A 45 31.89 20.61 -31.01
N PRO A 46 31.09 20.45 -32.09
CA PRO A 46 29.77 19.81 -31.96
C PRO A 46 29.85 18.31 -31.63
N ALA A 47 30.86 17.59 -32.12
CA ALA A 47 31.08 16.19 -31.77
C ALA A 47 31.45 16.02 -30.27
N ALA A 48 32.32 16.89 -29.75
CA ALA A 48 32.70 16.89 -28.34
C ALA A 48 31.52 17.25 -27.43
N ALA A 49 30.70 18.24 -27.81
CA ALA A 49 29.48 18.58 -27.09
C ALA A 49 28.50 17.39 -27.02
N LYS A 50 28.29 16.70 -28.15
CA LYS A 50 27.46 15.49 -28.23
C LYS A 50 27.99 14.38 -27.32
N LEU A 51 29.30 14.14 -27.30
CA LEU A 51 29.92 13.15 -26.41
C LEU A 51 29.71 13.52 -24.93
N ILE A 52 29.93 14.77 -24.55
CA ILE A 52 29.71 15.25 -23.17
C ILE A 52 28.26 15.02 -22.75
N ASP A 53 27.30 15.34 -23.61
CA ASP A 53 25.89 15.13 -23.31
C ASP A 53 25.52 13.63 -23.24
N SER A 54 26.06 12.78 -24.13
CA SER A 54 25.89 11.33 -24.04
C SER A 54 26.42 10.77 -22.71
N VAL A 55 27.59 11.21 -22.25
CA VAL A 55 28.17 10.78 -20.96
C VAL A 55 27.33 11.26 -19.77
N ARG A 56 26.80 12.49 -19.82
CA ARG A 56 25.84 12.97 -18.81
C ARG A 56 24.60 12.10 -18.77
N THR A 57 24.08 11.68 -19.91
CA THR A 57 22.93 10.79 -20.01
C THR A 57 23.24 9.40 -19.44
N VAL A 58 24.40 8.81 -19.75
CA VAL A 58 24.86 7.55 -19.11
C VAL A 58 24.92 7.68 -17.59
N ARG A 59 25.52 8.76 -17.07
CA ARG A 59 25.61 8.98 -15.61
C ARG A 59 24.24 9.12 -14.95
N ARG A 60 23.30 9.82 -15.59
CA ARG A 60 21.92 9.96 -15.09
C ARG A 60 21.19 8.61 -15.09
N ALA A 61 21.24 7.88 -16.20
CA ALA A 61 20.64 6.56 -16.31
C ALA A 61 21.23 5.59 -15.28
N ALA A 62 22.56 5.59 -15.12
CA ALA A 62 23.22 4.75 -14.14
C ALA A 62 22.88 5.13 -12.69
N ALA A 63 22.72 6.42 -12.38
CA ALA A 63 22.26 6.86 -11.06
C ALA A 63 20.84 6.39 -10.73
N ASP A 64 19.94 6.38 -11.73
CA ASP A 64 18.59 5.86 -11.60
C ASP A 64 18.59 4.33 -11.38
N VAL A 65 19.45 3.60 -12.10
CA VAL A 65 19.59 2.15 -11.91
C VAL A 65 20.21 1.84 -10.55
N LEU A 66 21.30 2.51 -10.16
CA LEU A 66 22.00 2.28 -8.87
C LEU A 66 21.14 2.56 -7.63
N TRP A 67 20.01 3.24 -7.78
CA TRP A 67 19.02 3.39 -6.73
C TRP A 67 18.47 2.05 -6.26
N PHE A 68 18.33 1.08 -7.16
CA PHE A 68 17.81 -0.23 -6.81
C PHE A 68 18.94 -1.21 -6.52
N GLU A 69 18.67 -2.09 -5.56
CA GLU A 69 19.62 -3.11 -5.14
C GLU A 69 19.46 -4.37 -6.02
N PRO A 70 20.49 -4.75 -6.79
CA PRO A 70 20.47 -5.92 -7.64
C PRO A 70 20.36 -7.20 -6.80
N PRO A 71 19.97 -8.33 -7.43
CA PRO A 71 19.96 -9.63 -6.79
C PRO A 71 21.35 -10.07 -6.30
N ASP A 72 22.41 -9.70 -7.01
CA ASP A 72 23.81 -10.04 -6.73
C ASP A 72 24.72 -8.79 -6.89
N PRO A 73 25.87 -8.68 -6.20
CA PRO A 73 26.86 -7.63 -6.42
C PRO A 73 27.45 -7.50 -7.84
N GLY A 74 27.44 -8.55 -8.68
CA GLY A 74 28.01 -8.51 -10.04
C GLY A 74 27.47 -7.37 -10.92
N PRO A 75 26.14 -7.19 -11.06
CA PRO A 75 25.52 -6.07 -11.77
C PRO A 75 25.98 -4.66 -11.31
N HIS A 76 26.19 -4.44 -10.00
CA HIS A 76 26.71 -3.15 -9.52
C HIS A 76 28.13 -2.88 -10.01
N ALA A 77 28.98 -3.90 -10.04
CA ALA A 77 30.33 -3.78 -10.59
C ALA A 77 30.30 -3.49 -12.11
N ALA A 78 29.38 -4.10 -12.86
CA ALA A 78 29.19 -3.83 -14.28
C ALA A 78 28.75 -2.37 -14.54
N ILE A 79 27.79 -1.85 -13.76
CA ILE A 79 27.34 -0.46 -13.86
C ILE A 79 28.47 0.52 -13.49
N ALA A 80 29.22 0.24 -12.43
CA ALA A 80 30.37 1.05 -12.03
C ALA A 80 31.42 1.11 -13.15
N LYS A 81 31.74 -0.05 -13.76
CA LYS A 81 32.64 -0.14 -14.91
C LYS A 81 32.12 0.64 -16.12
N ALA A 82 30.82 0.65 -16.37
CA ALA A 82 30.21 1.44 -17.44
C ALA A 82 30.31 2.96 -17.20
N ILE A 83 30.09 3.42 -15.96
CA ILE A 83 30.27 4.83 -15.58
C ILE A 83 31.75 5.23 -15.73
N GLU A 84 32.66 4.40 -15.22
CA GLU A 84 34.11 4.62 -15.29
C GLU A 84 34.57 4.71 -16.74
N ALA A 85 34.21 3.73 -17.58
CA ALA A 85 34.54 3.72 -19.00
C ALA A 85 34.01 4.97 -19.73
N ALA A 86 32.77 5.39 -19.45
CA ALA A 86 32.19 6.59 -20.05
C ALA A 86 32.87 7.89 -19.58
N CYS A 87 33.21 8.00 -18.30
CA CYS A 87 33.80 9.23 -17.74
C CYS A 87 35.29 9.34 -18.05
N ASP A 88 36.07 8.33 -17.69
CA ASP A 88 37.53 8.35 -17.79
C ASP A 88 37.96 8.24 -19.26
N GLY A 89 37.24 7.44 -20.06
CA GLY A 89 37.43 7.38 -21.50
C GLY A 89 37.19 8.72 -22.20
N THR A 90 36.19 9.48 -21.75
CA THR A 90 35.88 10.82 -22.30
C THR A 90 36.90 11.87 -21.87
N VAL A 91 37.25 11.91 -20.59
CA VAL A 91 38.27 12.86 -20.07
C VAL A 91 39.60 12.61 -20.77
N TYR A 92 40.04 11.36 -20.85
CA TYR A 92 41.28 10.99 -21.51
C TYR A 92 41.30 11.39 -23.00
N LEU A 93 40.20 11.14 -23.72
CA LEU A 93 40.11 11.50 -25.15
C LEU A 93 40.20 13.02 -25.35
N LEU A 94 39.47 13.80 -24.55
CA LEU A 94 39.48 15.26 -24.66
C LEU A 94 40.83 15.86 -24.25
N ASP A 95 41.46 15.34 -23.19
CA ASP A 95 42.78 15.78 -22.73
C ASP A 95 43.88 15.44 -23.77
N SER A 96 43.80 14.25 -24.39
CA SER A 96 44.74 13.85 -25.44
C SER A 96 44.66 14.79 -26.65
N LEU A 97 43.44 15.13 -27.08
CA LEU A 97 43.19 16.08 -28.16
C LEU A 97 43.64 17.50 -27.81
N ALA A 98 43.39 17.96 -26.57
CA ALA A 98 43.81 19.27 -26.09
C ALA A 98 45.35 19.39 -26.02
N ALA A 99 46.05 18.30 -25.70
CA ALA A 99 47.50 18.23 -25.68
C ALA A 99 48.13 18.07 -27.08
N GLY A 100 47.33 18.08 -28.15
CA GLY A 100 47.81 17.98 -29.54
C GLY A 100 48.31 16.59 -29.93
N HIS A 101 48.06 15.58 -29.08
CA HIS A 101 48.26 14.20 -29.48
C HIS A 101 47.15 13.83 -30.46
N GLY A 102 47.46 13.03 -31.48
CA GLY A 102 46.43 12.38 -32.28
C GLY A 102 45.49 11.61 -31.35
N ALA A 103 44.27 11.33 -31.81
CA ALA A 103 43.35 10.43 -31.10
C ALA A 103 43.95 9.01 -31.07
N GLY A 104 44.96 8.79 -30.23
CA GLY A 104 45.75 7.57 -30.18
C GLY A 104 44.94 6.37 -29.69
N ASP A 105 45.47 5.19 -30.00
CA ASP A 105 44.91 3.83 -29.86
C ASP A 105 44.39 3.40 -28.48
N ARG A 106 44.33 4.26 -27.46
CA ARG A 106 43.72 3.84 -26.18
C ARG A 106 42.22 3.78 -26.30
N ASP A 107 41.72 2.60 -25.97
CA ASP A 107 40.54 1.98 -26.52
C ASP A 107 39.25 2.40 -25.78
N GLY A 108 39.01 3.71 -25.64
CA GLY A 108 37.80 4.23 -24.99
C GLY A 108 36.50 3.67 -25.62
N GLY A 109 36.53 3.36 -26.92
CA GLY A 109 35.47 2.60 -27.60
C GLY A 109 35.38 1.14 -27.13
N SER A 110 36.49 0.41 -27.03
CA SER A 110 36.50 -0.96 -26.48
C SER A 110 36.13 -1.02 -25.01
N ALA A 111 36.48 -0.02 -24.19
CA ALA A 111 36.08 0.02 -22.78
C ALA A 111 34.56 0.17 -22.62
N LEU A 112 33.92 0.93 -23.51
CA LEU A 112 32.46 1.06 -23.56
C LEU A 112 31.79 -0.20 -24.13
N ALA A 113 32.41 -0.87 -25.10
CA ALA A 113 31.95 -2.17 -25.61
C ALA A 113 32.06 -3.28 -24.54
N ASP A 114 33.18 -3.36 -23.82
CA ASP A 114 33.36 -4.29 -22.70
C ASP A 114 32.39 -4.01 -21.55
N ALA A 115 32.03 -2.75 -21.34
CA ALA A 115 31.02 -2.36 -20.35
C ALA A 115 29.61 -2.74 -20.82
N GLU A 116 29.30 -2.59 -22.10
CA GLU A 116 28.07 -3.07 -22.71
C GLU A 116 27.94 -4.59 -22.55
N ASP A 117 28.95 -5.35 -22.96
CA ASP A 117 28.97 -6.81 -22.84
C ASP A 117 28.83 -7.26 -21.37
N GLY A 118 29.47 -6.54 -20.45
CA GLY A 118 29.33 -6.78 -19.02
C GLY A 118 27.91 -6.53 -18.49
N LEU A 119 27.23 -5.48 -18.98
CA LEU A 119 25.83 -5.20 -18.63
C LEU A 119 24.88 -6.26 -19.22
N VAL A 120 25.09 -6.69 -20.47
CA VAL A 120 24.31 -7.75 -21.11
C VAL A 120 24.50 -9.09 -20.39
N ALA A 121 25.74 -9.45 -20.04
CA ALA A 121 26.02 -10.66 -19.28
C ALA A 121 25.39 -10.63 -17.87
N ALA A 122 25.40 -9.48 -17.21
CA ALA A 122 24.75 -9.30 -15.91
C ALA A 122 23.22 -9.46 -15.98
N LEU A 123 22.59 -9.04 -17.09
CA LEU A 123 21.17 -9.30 -17.34
C LEU A 123 20.88 -10.79 -17.51
N GLN A 124 21.73 -11.52 -18.23
CA GLN A 124 21.54 -12.95 -18.53
C GLN A 124 21.81 -13.88 -17.35
N ALA A 125 22.73 -13.51 -16.45
CA ALA A 125 23.13 -14.33 -15.31
C ALA A 125 22.11 -14.33 -14.15
N ALA A 126 21.23 -13.33 -14.11
CA ALA A 126 20.18 -13.26 -13.11
C ALA A 126 19.01 -14.14 -13.58
N ALA A 127 18.87 -15.35 -13.02
CA ALA A 127 17.71 -16.21 -13.18
C ALA A 127 17.35 -16.80 -11.82
N GLY A 128 16.30 -16.28 -11.20
CA GLY A 128 15.84 -16.73 -9.90
C GLY A 128 14.43 -16.21 -9.64
N ASP A 129 13.53 -17.12 -9.27
CA ASP A 129 12.16 -16.82 -8.88
C ASP A 129 12.17 -16.48 -7.39
N GLU A 130 12.25 -15.20 -7.08
CA GLU A 130 12.22 -14.69 -5.71
C GLU A 130 10.92 -13.93 -5.45
N ASP A 131 10.38 -14.03 -4.24
CA ASP A 131 9.22 -13.25 -3.83
C ASP A 131 9.63 -11.76 -3.63
N PRO A 132 9.18 -10.83 -4.48
CA PRO A 132 9.52 -9.40 -4.36
C PRO A 132 9.09 -8.83 -3.01
N ILE A 133 7.98 -9.34 -2.45
CA ILE A 133 7.41 -8.87 -1.20
C ILE A 133 8.25 -9.33 -0.03
N ALA A 134 8.65 -10.60 -0.03
CA ALA A 134 9.54 -11.13 1.01
C ALA A 134 10.87 -10.35 1.02
N ARG A 135 11.39 -9.99 -0.16
CA ARG A 135 12.65 -9.26 -0.26
C ARG A 135 12.54 -7.80 0.18
N VAL A 136 11.45 -7.10 -0.18
CA VAL A 136 11.30 -5.66 0.13
C VAL A 136 10.74 -5.42 1.53
N TYR A 137 9.76 -6.22 1.95
CA TYR A 137 9.03 -6.03 3.20
C TYR A 137 9.39 -7.07 4.27
N GLY A 138 10.12 -8.13 3.95
CA GLY A 138 10.41 -9.20 4.92
C GLY A 138 9.18 -10.02 5.31
N VAL A 139 8.11 -9.96 4.51
CA VAL A 139 6.89 -10.75 4.65
C VAL A 139 6.52 -11.31 3.29
N SER A 140 6.08 -12.56 3.23
CA SER A 140 5.79 -13.23 1.95
C SER A 140 4.43 -12.84 1.36
N ALA A 141 4.28 -13.02 0.05
CA ALA A 141 3.02 -12.81 -0.66
C ALA A 141 1.87 -13.72 -0.13
N SER A 142 2.22 -14.92 0.34
CA SER A 142 1.27 -15.83 0.96
C SER A 142 0.85 -15.35 2.36
N GLU A 143 1.75 -14.74 3.15
CA GLU A 143 1.45 -14.15 4.46
C GLU A 143 0.51 -12.93 4.40
N ILE A 144 0.42 -12.26 3.25
CA ILE A 144 -0.44 -11.08 3.07
C ILE A 144 -1.70 -11.35 2.24
N GLY A 145 -1.85 -12.53 1.61
CA GLY A 145 -3.09 -12.97 0.96
C GLY A 145 -3.25 -12.59 -0.51
N GLY A 146 -2.21 -12.80 -1.32
CA GLY A 146 -2.04 -12.57 -2.77
C GLY A 146 -3.24 -12.25 -3.70
N THR A 147 -3.85 -11.06 -3.57
CA THR A 147 -4.46 -10.29 -4.68
C THR A 147 -4.25 -8.80 -4.45
N THR A 148 -4.24 -7.95 -5.48
CA THR A 148 -3.82 -6.53 -5.41
C THR A 148 -4.51 -5.72 -4.31
N LEU A 149 -5.84 -5.86 -4.14
CA LEU A 149 -6.58 -5.20 -3.05
C LEU A 149 -6.28 -5.81 -1.67
N ARG A 150 -6.15 -7.14 -1.60
CA ARG A 150 -5.81 -7.90 -0.38
C ARG A 150 -4.39 -7.65 0.08
N ILE A 151 -3.50 -7.29 -0.83
CA ILE A 151 -2.10 -7.03 -0.49
C ILE A 151 -1.95 -5.67 0.21
N GLY A 152 -2.67 -4.65 -0.23
CA GLY A 152 -2.65 -3.35 0.47
C GLY A 152 -3.20 -3.43 1.90
N THR A 153 -4.26 -4.21 2.11
CA THR A 153 -4.84 -4.47 3.45
C THR A 153 -3.95 -5.44 4.25
N GLY A 154 -3.45 -6.49 3.61
CA GLY A 154 -2.54 -7.50 4.17
C GLY A 154 -1.22 -6.94 4.65
N LEU A 155 -0.56 -6.07 3.89
CA LEU A 155 0.67 -5.39 4.30
C LEU A 155 0.43 -4.50 5.51
N ARG A 156 -0.64 -3.70 5.52
CA ARG A 156 -0.96 -2.88 6.70
C ARG A 156 -1.25 -3.74 7.92
N ALA A 157 -1.97 -4.84 7.76
CA ALA A 157 -2.23 -5.76 8.86
C ALA A 157 -0.94 -6.44 9.37
N ALA A 158 -0.04 -6.85 8.46
CA ALA A 158 1.26 -7.45 8.81
C ALA A 158 2.18 -6.47 9.56
N PHE A 159 2.03 -5.18 9.31
CA PHE A 159 2.78 -4.10 9.97
C PHE A 159 1.96 -3.33 11.00
N HIS A 160 0.79 -3.78 11.47
CA HIS A 160 -0.06 -3.01 12.40
C HIS A 160 0.69 -2.51 13.66
N ASP A 161 1.51 -3.35 14.29
CA ASP A 161 2.33 -2.98 15.44
C ASP A 161 3.66 -2.28 15.06
N ARG A 162 3.93 -2.14 13.76
CA ARG A 162 5.19 -1.64 13.18
C ARG A 162 4.95 -0.70 11.99
N GLN A 163 3.90 0.13 12.03
CA GLN A 163 3.55 1.04 10.92
C GLN A 163 4.73 1.97 10.57
N ASP A 164 5.47 2.43 11.58
CA ASP A 164 6.72 3.19 11.42
C ASP A 164 7.78 2.48 10.56
N GLN A 165 7.83 1.15 10.61
CA GLN A 165 8.73 0.35 9.78
C GLN A 165 8.24 0.34 8.33
N LEU A 166 6.94 0.12 8.10
CA LEU A 166 6.35 0.13 6.76
C LEU A 166 6.55 1.49 6.07
N GLY A 167 6.34 2.60 6.79
CA GLY A 167 6.58 3.92 6.23
C GLY A 167 8.05 4.24 6.01
N ARG A 168 8.97 3.75 6.87
CA ARG A 168 10.42 3.88 6.60
C ARG A 168 10.84 3.13 5.34
N ILE A 169 10.36 1.88 5.17
CA ILE A 169 10.59 1.10 3.95
C ILE A 169 10.04 1.85 2.74
N THR A 170 8.82 2.39 2.85
CA THR A 170 8.18 3.20 1.80
C THR A 170 9.04 4.41 1.41
N MET A 171 9.47 5.20 2.40
CA MET A 171 10.29 6.40 2.16
C MET A 171 11.67 6.05 1.59
N GLN A 172 12.24 4.90 2.00
CA GLN A 172 13.49 4.37 1.44
C GLN A 172 13.33 3.94 -0.01
N LEU A 173 12.28 3.19 -0.35
CA LEU A 173 11.97 2.80 -1.73
C LEU A 173 11.87 4.04 -2.62
N LEU A 174 11.20 5.07 -2.13
CA LEU A 174 10.99 6.32 -2.84
C LEU A 174 12.15 7.32 -2.70
N GLY A 175 13.23 6.96 -2.01
CA GLY A 175 14.45 7.75 -1.81
C GLY A 175 14.21 9.15 -1.24
N PHE A 176 13.10 9.34 -0.53
CA PHE A 176 12.89 10.52 0.28
C PHE A 176 13.71 10.36 1.56
N ALA A 177 14.96 10.83 1.54
CA ALA A 177 15.80 10.86 2.71
C ALA A 177 15.15 11.70 3.83
N ARG A 178 14.77 11.04 4.94
CA ARG A 178 14.52 11.64 6.26
C ARG A 178 13.56 12.86 6.30
N ARG A 179 12.30 12.70 5.91
CA ARG A 179 11.23 13.63 6.35
C ARG A 179 10.19 12.92 7.21
N ASP A 180 9.59 13.70 8.11
CA ASP A 180 9.12 13.36 9.45
C ASP A 180 8.23 12.11 9.64
N ARG A 181 8.28 11.62 10.89
CA ARG A 181 7.66 10.37 11.38
C ARG A 181 6.13 10.31 11.33
N GLY A 182 5.43 11.39 10.97
CA GLY A 182 3.97 11.48 11.00
C GLY A 182 3.25 11.13 9.68
N ILE A 183 4.00 10.85 8.62
CA ILE A 183 3.50 10.78 7.22
C ILE A 183 2.64 9.50 6.95
N ILE A 184 2.65 8.53 7.85
CA ILE A 184 2.28 7.13 7.56
C ILE A 184 0.79 6.85 7.81
N GLU A 185 0.15 7.55 8.75
CA GLU A 185 -1.26 7.30 9.11
C GLU A 185 -2.23 7.77 8.00
N GLU A 186 -1.84 8.77 7.21
CA GLU A 186 -2.69 9.36 6.15
C GLU A 186 -2.43 8.78 4.77
N LEU A 187 -1.30 8.10 4.55
CA LEU A 187 -1.00 7.43 3.30
C LEU A 187 -2.07 6.35 3.06
N ASP A 188 -2.99 6.59 2.12
CA ASP A 188 -3.77 5.56 1.43
C ASP A 188 -2.88 4.45 0.80
N GLY A 189 -1.56 4.64 0.83
CA GLY A 189 -0.48 3.78 0.35
C GLY A 189 -0.18 2.52 1.15
N GLY A 190 -1.17 1.67 1.42
CA GLY A 190 -0.87 0.21 1.47
C GLY A 190 -0.66 -0.35 0.05
N LEU A 191 -1.40 0.20 -0.91
CA LEU A 191 -1.39 -0.22 -2.32
C LEU A 191 -0.24 0.38 -3.13
N HIS A 192 0.21 1.59 -2.78
CA HIS A 192 1.16 2.35 -3.60
C HIS A 192 2.64 1.97 -3.40
N PRO A 193 3.14 1.77 -2.17
CA PRO A 193 4.47 1.20 -1.94
C PRO A 193 4.54 -0.25 -2.40
N PHE A 194 3.45 -1.00 -2.24
CA PHE A 194 3.31 -2.34 -2.81
C PHE A 194 3.47 -2.29 -4.33
N ALA A 195 2.68 -1.47 -5.02
CA ALA A 195 2.75 -1.29 -6.46
C ALA A 195 4.17 -0.95 -6.93
N LEU A 196 4.89 -0.09 -6.20
CA LEU A 196 6.28 0.26 -6.51
C LEU A 196 7.26 -0.91 -6.28
N ALA A 197 7.04 -1.70 -5.24
CA ALA A 197 7.89 -2.83 -4.86
C ALA A 197 7.67 -4.09 -5.70
N THR A 198 6.48 -4.27 -6.28
CA THR A 198 6.08 -5.46 -7.03
C THR A 198 5.72 -5.17 -8.48
N ASP A 199 5.95 -3.96 -8.96
CA ASP A 199 5.77 -3.63 -10.37
C ASP A 199 6.71 -4.46 -11.24
N GLY A 200 6.26 -4.81 -12.45
CA GLY A 200 7.15 -5.30 -13.50
C GLY A 200 8.11 -4.20 -13.96
N HIS A 201 7.68 -2.93 -13.89
CA HIS A 201 8.46 -1.75 -14.32
C HIS A 201 8.68 -0.76 -13.17
N PRO A 202 9.47 -1.13 -12.14
CA PRO A 202 9.58 -0.33 -10.93
C PRO A 202 10.25 1.03 -11.19
N LEU A 203 11.22 1.13 -12.11
CA LEU A 203 11.85 2.42 -12.44
C LEU A 203 10.82 3.42 -12.99
N VAL A 204 9.93 2.99 -13.88
CA VAL A 204 8.86 3.84 -14.43
C VAL A 204 7.93 4.32 -13.32
N ALA A 205 7.47 3.41 -12.47
CA ALA A 205 6.60 3.75 -11.35
C ALA A 205 7.28 4.72 -10.37
N HIS A 206 8.56 4.53 -10.07
CA HIS A 206 9.35 5.42 -9.19
C HIS A 206 9.54 6.82 -9.78
N ARG A 207 9.92 6.92 -11.06
CA ARG A 207 10.07 8.21 -11.75
C ARG A 207 8.74 8.96 -11.80
N ALA A 208 7.63 8.26 -12.07
CA ALA A 208 6.30 8.85 -12.05
C ALA A 208 5.91 9.35 -10.65
N ALA A 209 6.13 8.55 -9.61
CA ALA A 209 5.84 8.92 -8.22
C ALA A 209 6.61 10.16 -7.76
N ARG A 210 7.92 10.19 -8.05
CA ARG A 210 8.77 11.34 -7.70
C ARG A 210 8.35 12.59 -8.45
N SER A 211 8.19 12.51 -9.77
CA SER A 211 7.80 13.66 -10.60
C SER A 211 6.43 14.21 -10.23
N ALA A 212 5.48 13.33 -9.88
CA ALA A 212 4.16 13.72 -9.40
C ALA A 212 4.24 14.42 -8.03
N CYS A 213 5.03 13.87 -7.09
CA CYS A 213 5.24 14.48 -5.78
C CYS A 213 5.88 15.87 -5.90
N ASP A 214 6.94 15.99 -6.70
CA ASP A 214 7.65 17.25 -6.95
C ASP A 214 6.72 18.29 -7.60
N LEU A 215 5.91 17.89 -8.60
CA LEU A 215 4.90 18.75 -9.21
C LEU A 215 3.87 19.23 -8.19
N ILE A 216 3.31 18.34 -7.37
CA ILE A 216 2.30 18.69 -6.38
C ILE A 216 2.88 19.61 -5.31
N HIS A 217 4.10 19.36 -4.84
CA HIS A 217 4.78 20.27 -3.92
C HIS A 217 4.98 21.65 -4.54
N HIS A 218 5.39 21.72 -5.80
CA HIS A 218 5.53 22.98 -6.53
C HIS A 218 4.20 23.73 -6.64
N CYS A 219 3.13 23.05 -7.06
CA CYS A 219 1.79 23.63 -7.15
C CYS A 219 1.23 24.06 -5.79
N ALA A 220 1.40 23.24 -4.75
CA ALA A 220 0.91 23.53 -3.40
C ALA A 220 1.63 24.73 -2.78
N ALA A 221 2.93 24.90 -3.07
CA ALA A 221 3.68 26.08 -2.65
C ALA A 221 3.14 27.38 -3.27
N ALA A 222 2.52 27.31 -4.46
CA ALA A 222 1.87 28.45 -5.10
C ALA A 222 0.43 28.65 -4.60
N ASP A 223 -0.38 27.57 -4.56
CA ASP A 223 -1.77 27.59 -4.10
C ASP A 223 -2.20 26.20 -3.60
N VAL A 224 -2.21 26.03 -2.27
CA VAL A 224 -2.65 24.80 -1.60
C VAL A 224 -4.13 24.49 -1.90
N ALA A 225 -5.00 25.50 -1.96
CA ALA A 225 -6.44 25.30 -2.13
C ALA A 225 -6.76 24.85 -3.56
N ALA A 226 -6.17 25.49 -4.57
CA ALA A 226 -6.32 25.07 -5.96
C ALA A 226 -5.73 23.67 -6.20
N THR A 227 -4.56 23.38 -5.62
CA THR A 227 -3.92 22.06 -5.70
C THR A 227 -4.80 20.99 -5.05
N ALA A 228 -5.33 21.25 -3.86
CA ALA A 228 -6.26 20.34 -3.19
C ALA A 228 -7.53 20.11 -4.03
N ALA A 229 -8.11 21.16 -4.62
CA ALA A 229 -9.28 21.05 -5.48
C ALA A 229 -9.01 20.21 -6.73
N ALA A 230 -7.84 20.35 -7.36
CA ALA A 230 -7.42 19.53 -8.51
C ALA A 230 -7.33 18.03 -8.13
N ILE A 231 -6.66 17.71 -7.01
CA ILE A 231 -6.54 16.34 -6.50
C ILE A 231 -7.93 15.78 -6.15
N VAL A 232 -8.77 16.58 -5.49
CA VAL A 232 -10.14 16.25 -5.14
C VAL A 232 -10.97 15.96 -6.41
N GLU A 233 -10.88 16.77 -7.45
CA GLU A 233 -11.58 16.53 -8.72
C GLU A 233 -11.19 15.18 -9.33
N MET A 234 -9.91 14.81 -9.26
CA MET A 234 -9.43 13.52 -9.74
C MET A 234 -9.97 12.35 -8.91
N LEU A 235 -9.90 12.45 -7.58
CA LEU A 235 -10.41 11.41 -6.66
C LEU A 235 -11.92 11.19 -6.80
N ASP A 236 -12.70 12.20 -7.19
CA ASP A 236 -14.15 12.01 -7.44
C ASP A 236 -14.42 11.07 -8.62
N ARG A 237 -13.48 11.00 -9.56
CA ARG A 237 -13.54 10.12 -10.72
C ARG A 237 -13.17 8.66 -10.34
N ASP A 238 -12.90 8.36 -9.06
CA ASP A 238 -12.43 7.04 -8.58
C ASP A 238 -13.44 5.89 -8.76
N LYS A 239 -14.74 6.15 -8.90
CA LYS A 239 -15.69 5.07 -9.29
C LYS A 239 -15.32 4.47 -10.65
N VAL A 240 -14.87 5.29 -11.58
CA VAL A 240 -14.35 4.86 -12.88
C VAL A 240 -13.00 4.19 -12.68
N ALA A 241 -12.13 4.72 -11.81
CA ALA A 241 -10.80 4.17 -11.54
C ALA A 241 -10.83 2.73 -11.00
N TYR A 242 -11.79 2.39 -10.13
CA TYR A 242 -11.93 1.02 -9.61
C TYR A 242 -12.43 0.04 -10.68
N SER A 243 -13.46 0.42 -11.44
CA SER A 243 -13.92 -0.42 -12.56
C SER A 243 -12.82 -0.60 -13.62
N THR A 244 -12.01 0.44 -13.87
CA THR A 244 -10.88 0.33 -14.81
C THR A 244 -9.76 -0.52 -14.24
N HIS A 245 -9.51 -0.49 -12.92
CA HIS A 245 -8.52 -1.38 -12.28
C HIS A 245 -8.92 -2.85 -12.45
N LEU A 246 -10.18 -3.19 -12.19
CA LEU A 246 -10.70 -4.55 -12.41
C LEU A 246 -10.58 -4.96 -13.89
N GLY A 247 -10.93 -4.06 -14.82
CA GLY A 247 -10.77 -4.30 -16.25
C GLY A 247 -9.32 -4.57 -16.67
N VAL A 248 -8.35 -3.85 -16.09
CA VAL A 248 -6.92 -4.12 -16.31
C VAL A 248 -6.52 -5.49 -15.77
N MET A 249 -6.97 -5.87 -14.57
CA MET A 249 -6.69 -7.19 -13.99
C MET A 249 -7.28 -8.33 -14.82
N ASP A 250 -8.49 -8.16 -15.33
CA ASP A 250 -9.15 -9.14 -16.19
C ASP A 250 -8.40 -9.27 -17.54
N ALA A 251 -7.96 -8.15 -18.12
CA ALA A 251 -7.16 -8.15 -19.34
C ALA A 251 -5.77 -8.80 -19.14
N GLN A 252 -5.09 -8.54 -18.02
CA GLN A 252 -3.84 -9.21 -17.68
C GLN A 252 -4.03 -10.73 -17.54
N ARG A 253 -5.11 -11.16 -16.87
CA ARG A 253 -5.46 -12.59 -16.79
C ARG A 253 -5.71 -13.20 -18.16
N ALA A 254 -6.36 -12.47 -19.07
CA ALA A 254 -6.57 -12.92 -20.44
C ALA A 254 -5.26 -13.08 -21.21
N VAL A 255 -4.30 -12.17 -21.05
CA VAL A 255 -2.95 -12.28 -21.65
C VAL A 255 -2.25 -13.54 -21.15
N MET A 256 -2.25 -13.79 -19.84
CA MET A 256 -1.62 -14.97 -19.26
C MET A 256 -2.31 -16.29 -19.63
N ALA A 257 -3.61 -16.25 -19.96
CA ALA A 257 -4.40 -17.41 -20.34
C ALA A 257 -4.42 -17.67 -21.86
N ALA A 258 -3.85 -16.77 -22.67
CA ALA A 258 -3.85 -16.91 -24.12
C ALA A 258 -3.03 -18.13 -24.56
N THR A 259 -3.65 -19.01 -25.35
CA THR A 259 -3.06 -20.27 -25.79
C THR A 259 -2.51 -20.22 -27.22
N ASP A 260 -2.83 -19.18 -27.98
CA ASP A 260 -2.39 -18.97 -29.35
C ASP A 260 -2.14 -17.46 -29.63
N ALA A 261 -1.51 -17.18 -30.77
CA ALA A 261 -1.07 -15.84 -31.14
C ALA A 261 -2.22 -14.86 -31.42
N ASP A 262 -3.37 -15.30 -31.94
CA ASP A 262 -4.52 -14.43 -32.18
C ASP A 262 -5.19 -14.03 -30.85
N LEU A 263 -5.40 -15.00 -29.95
CA LEU A 263 -5.88 -14.74 -28.60
C LEU A 263 -4.92 -13.82 -27.83
N PHE A 264 -3.61 -14.03 -27.97
CA PHE A 264 -2.60 -13.18 -27.36
C PHE A 264 -2.66 -11.74 -27.91
N ALA A 265 -2.71 -11.56 -29.24
CA ALA A 265 -2.83 -10.25 -29.88
C ALA A 265 -4.06 -9.47 -29.38
N ARG A 266 -5.22 -10.14 -29.33
CA ARG A 266 -6.47 -9.55 -28.82
C ARG A 266 -6.37 -9.19 -27.34
N ALA A 267 -5.81 -10.08 -26.52
CA ALA A 267 -5.65 -9.85 -25.09
C ALA A 267 -4.70 -8.68 -24.79
N VAL A 268 -3.58 -8.59 -25.52
CA VAL A 268 -2.62 -7.47 -25.40
C VAL A 268 -3.24 -6.15 -25.85
N GLY A 269 -3.97 -6.13 -26.97
CA GLY A 269 -4.71 -4.96 -27.42
C GLY A 269 -5.77 -4.50 -26.41
N GLU A 270 -6.47 -5.45 -25.78
CA GLU A 270 -7.44 -5.16 -24.72
C GLU A 270 -6.78 -4.62 -23.44
N LEU A 271 -5.64 -5.19 -23.04
CA LEU A 271 -4.85 -4.70 -21.91
C LEU A 271 -4.41 -3.26 -22.14
N TYR A 272 -3.83 -2.97 -23.30
CA TYR A 272 -3.41 -1.61 -23.66
C TYR A 272 -4.59 -0.63 -23.64
N ARG A 273 -5.75 -1.02 -24.19
CA ARG A 273 -6.97 -0.19 -24.14
C ARG A 273 -7.42 0.07 -22.70
N ALA A 274 -7.52 -0.98 -21.87
CA ALA A 274 -7.97 -0.88 -20.49
C ALA A 274 -7.08 0.06 -19.66
N VAL A 275 -5.75 -0.01 -19.84
CA VAL A 275 -4.79 0.85 -19.14
C VAL A 275 -4.82 2.29 -19.68
N SER A 276 -4.77 2.46 -21.00
CA SER A 276 -4.67 3.78 -21.64
C SER A 276 -5.94 4.62 -21.45
N GLU A 277 -7.13 4.02 -21.56
CA GLU A 277 -8.41 4.72 -21.40
C GLU A 277 -8.83 4.89 -19.94
N GLY A 278 -8.34 4.03 -19.05
CA GLY A 278 -8.64 4.09 -17.63
C GLY A 278 -7.57 4.85 -16.84
N PRO A 279 -6.69 4.15 -16.12
CA PRO A 279 -5.78 4.74 -15.15
C PRO A 279 -4.76 5.73 -15.75
N LEU A 280 -4.20 5.47 -16.94
CA LEU A 280 -3.25 6.39 -17.57
C LEU A 280 -3.92 7.71 -17.96
N ARG A 281 -5.13 7.65 -18.54
CA ARG A 281 -5.92 8.84 -18.87
C ARG A 281 -6.24 9.67 -17.63
N VAL A 282 -6.60 9.02 -16.52
CA VAL A 282 -6.87 9.71 -15.24
C VAL A 282 -5.62 10.43 -14.75
N ALA A 283 -4.45 9.77 -14.79
CA ALA A 283 -3.19 10.39 -14.44
C ALA A 283 -2.85 11.58 -15.35
N ALA A 284 -2.97 11.42 -16.68
CA ALA A 284 -2.72 12.46 -17.66
C ALA A 284 -3.57 13.73 -17.43
N VAL A 285 -4.88 13.54 -17.23
CA VAL A 285 -5.80 14.65 -16.96
C VAL A 285 -5.49 15.30 -15.61
N GLY A 286 -5.10 14.51 -14.60
CA GLY A 286 -4.69 15.02 -13.30
C GLY A 286 -3.44 15.90 -13.37
N VAL A 287 -2.43 15.49 -14.15
CA VAL A 287 -1.22 16.29 -14.40
C VAL A 287 -1.57 17.61 -15.09
N LEU A 288 -2.34 17.57 -16.17
CA LEU A 288 -2.77 18.80 -16.87
C LEU A 288 -3.56 19.72 -15.93
N ARG A 289 -4.40 19.16 -15.06
CA ARG A 289 -5.18 19.94 -14.09
C ARG A 289 -4.31 20.63 -13.05
N LEU A 290 -3.26 19.97 -12.56
CA LEU A 290 -2.27 20.55 -11.65
C LEU A 290 -1.48 21.70 -12.30
N LEU A 291 -1.24 21.60 -13.61
CA LEU A 291 -0.64 22.67 -14.43
C LEU A 291 -1.64 23.78 -14.80
N GLY A 292 -2.85 23.76 -14.24
CA GLY A 292 -3.87 24.79 -14.44
C GLY A 292 -4.75 24.60 -15.68
N GLU A 293 -4.61 23.50 -16.43
CA GLU A 293 -5.41 23.26 -17.62
C GLU A 293 -6.71 22.50 -17.33
N ALA A 294 -7.82 22.99 -17.90
CA ALA A 294 -9.06 22.24 -17.95
C ALA A 294 -9.06 21.30 -19.16
N THR A 295 -9.19 20.00 -18.91
CA THR A 295 -9.37 19.01 -19.99
C THR A 295 -10.85 18.64 -20.10
N PRO A 296 -11.50 18.88 -21.26
CA PRO A 296 -12.89 18.47 -21.48
C PRO A 296 -13.07 16.97 -21.25
N ALA A 297 -14.21 16.56 -20.68
CA ALA A 297 -14.50 15.14 -20.44
C ALA A 297 -14.48 14.30 -21.73
N SER A 298 -14.86 14.92 -22.86
CA SER A 298 -14.88 14.32 -24.20
C SER A 298 -13.53 14.29 -24.93
N ALA A 299 -12.46 14.88 -24.36
CA ALA A 299 -11.17 14.97 -25.04
C ALA A 299 -10.60 13.59 -25.39
N GLY A 300 -10.19 13.38 -26.64
CA GLY A 300 -9.59 12.10 -27.06
C GLY A 300 -8.19 11.90 -26.49
N LEU A 301 -7.68 10.66 -26.47
CA LEU A 301 -6.30 10.39 -26.00
C LEU A 301 -5.24 11.14 -26.82
N ASN A 302 -5.45 11.28 -28.14
CA ASN A 302 -4.53 12.05 -29.00
C ASN A 302 -4.48 13.54 -28.63
N GLU A 303 -5.63 14.10 -28.25
CA GLU A 303 -5.71 15.50 -27.80
C GLU A 303 -4.99 15.66 -26.45
N ILE A 304 -5.23 14.75 -25.50
CA ILE A 304 -4.54 14.72 -24.20
C ILE A 304 -3.02 14.62 -24.40
N ARG A 305 -2.56 13.70 -25.26
CA ARG A 305 -1.14 13.54 -25.61
C ARG A 305 -0.53 14.83 -26.13
N SER A 306 -1.21 15.49 -27.07
CA SER A 306 -0.73 16.75 -27.67
C SER A 306 -0.58 17.86 -26.62
N ARG A 307 -1.52 17.95 -25.67
CA ARG A 307 -1.46 18.90 -24.55
C ARG A 307 -0.30 18.60 -23.59
N LEU A 308 -0.06 17.32 -23.28
CA LEU A 308 1.08 16.92 -22.46
C LEU A 308 2.41 17.29 -23.13
N LEU A 309 2.56 17.01 -24.43
CA LEU A 309 3.77 17.36 -25.18
C LEU A 309 4.03 18.86 -25.21
N ALA A 310 2.99 19.69 -25.27
CA ALA A 310 3.12 21.15 -25.18
C ALA A 310 3.65 21.64 -23.83
N ARG A 311 3.62 20.78 -22.79
CA ARG A 311 4.03 21.07 -21.41
C ARG A 311 5.21 20.21 -20.95
N GLN A 312 5.91 19.56 -21.88
CA GLN A 312 6.99 18.61 -21.56
C GLN A 312 8.16 19.23 -20.77
N ASP A 313 8.38 20.54 -20.93
CA ASP A 313 9.46 21.26 -20.25
C ASP A 313 9.10 21.67 -18.81
N GLU A 314 7.82 21.60 -18.42
CA GLU A 314 7.36 21.97 -17.07
C GLU A 314 7.53 20.82 -16.07
N THR A 315 7.38 19.58 -16.52
CA THR A 315 7.59 18.39 -15.69
C THR A 315 7.95 17.18 -16.55
N PRO A 316 8.93 16.35 -16.13
CA PRO A 316 9.26 15.10 -16.82
C PRO A 316 8.06 14.14 -16.96
N LEU A 317 7.07 14.28 -16.08
CA LEU A 317 5.87 13.44 -16.07
C LEU A 317 5.01 13.63 -17.33
N CYS A 318 5.02 14.83 -17.92
CA CYS A 318 4.26 15.12 -19.14
C CYS A 318 4.78 14.29 -20.32
N LEU A 319 6.10 14.32 -20.55
CA LEU A 319 6.73 13.54 -21.62
C LEU A 319 6.53 12.04 -21.38
N MET A 320 6.80 11.57 -20.16
CA MET A 320 6.66 10.16 -19.79
C MET A 320 5.26 9.61 -20.10
N ILE A 321 4.20 10.31 -19.70
CA ILE A 321 2.82 9.88 -19.96
C ILE A 321 2.49 9.98 -21.46
N ALA A 322 2.95 11.04 -22.14
CA ALA A 322 2.68 11.25 -23.56
C ALA A 322 3.29 10.17 -24.46
N GLU A 323 4.47 9.66 -24.13
CA GLU A 323 5.15 8.57 -24.84
C GLU A 323 4.38 7.25 -24.74
N MET A 324 3.68 7.02 -23.63
CA MET A 324 2.88 5.81 -23.38
C MET A 324 1.51 5.85 -24.06
N ILE A 325 1.11 7.01 -24.59
CA ILE A 325 -0.12 7.16 -25.38
C ILE A 325 0.25 7.00 -26.86
N VAL A 326 -0.06 5.84 -27.42
CA VAL A 326 0.03 5.53 -28.85
C VAL A 326 -1.40 5.52 -29.44
N PRO A 327 -1.82 6.59 -30.15
CA PRO A 327 -3.19 6.70 -30.67
C PRO A 327 -3.54 5.63 -31.69
N LEU A 328 -2.58 5.20 -32.51
CA LEU A 328 -2.76 4.16 -33.52
C LEU A 328 -3.32 2.87 -32.90
N TRP A 329 -2.63 2.33 -31.89
CA TRP A 329 -3.01 1.06 -31.29
C TRP A 329 -4.37 1.13 -30.59
N ARG A 330 -4.65 2.26 -29.92
CA ARG A 330 -5.95 2.46 -29.28
C ARG A 330 -7.07 2.56 -30.30
N ASN A 331 -6.87 3.30 -31.38
CA ASN A 331 -7.90 3.48 -32.41
C ASN A 331 -8.18 2.18 -33.15
N ALA A 332 -7.13 1.42 -33.50
CA ALA A 332 -7.28 0.11 -34.11
C ALA A 332 -8.12 -0.82 -33.22
N ARG A 333 -7.84 -0.88 -31.91
CA ARG A 333 -8.66 -1.69 -30.99
C ARG A 333 -10.10 -1.17 -30.87
N ALA A 334 -10.29 0.15 -30.80
CA ALA A 334 -11.62 0.77 -30.65
C ALA A 334 -12.53 0.62 -31.88
N HIS A 335 -11.94 0.46 -33.06
CA HIS A 335 -12.65 0.26 -34.32
C HIS A 335 -12.68 -1.21 -34.78
N GLU A 336 -12.25 -2.14 -33.92
CA GLU A 336 -12.13 -3.57 -34.25
C GLU A 336 -11.17 -3.86 -35.42
N ASP A 337 -10.29 -2.92 -35.75
CA ASP A 337 -9.24 -3.02 -36.78
C ASP A 337 -7.96 -3.68 -36.22
N LEU A 338 -8.11 -4.67 -35.34
CA LEU A 338 -7.03 -5.48 -34.80
C LEU A 338 -7.22 -6.93 -35.24
N TYR A 339 -6.25 -7.48 -35.95
CA TYR A 339 -6.26 -8.90 -36.32
C TYR A 339 -4.84 -9.48 -36.34
N TRP A 340 -4.76 -10.80 -36.19
CA TRP A 340 -3.54 -11.57 -36.41
C TRP A 340 -3.40 -11.94 -37.88
N ASP A 341 -2.27 -11.61 -38.50
CA ASP A 341 -1.90 -12.06 -39.84
C ASP A 341 -1.13 -13.40 -39.73
N PRO A 342 -1.75 -14.53 -40.09
CA PRO A 342 -1.10 -15.84 -39.98
C PRO A 342 -0.04 -16.08 -41.04
N GLU A 343 -0.03 -15.33 -42.15
CA GLU A 343 0.96 -15.50 -43.22
C GLU A 343 2.30 -14.88 -42.84
N ASN A 344 2.24 -13.71 -42.19
CA ASN A 344 3.43 -12.97 -41.75
C ASN A 344 3.74 -13.16 -40.26
N GLU A 345 2.95 -13.96 -39.55
CA GLU A 345 3.04 -14.20 -38.10
C GLU A 345 3.17 -12.89 -37.30
N THR A 346 2.33 -11.91 -37.62
CA THR A 346 2.39 -10.57 -37.01
C THR A 346 1.01 -10.03 -36.68
N ALA A 347 0.92 -9.16 -35.67
CA ALA A 347 -0.32 -8.46 -35.36
C ALA A 347 -0.43 -7.19 -36.22
N VAL A 348 -1.62 -6.94 -36.75
CA VAL A 348 -1.91 -5.73 -37.52
C VAL A 348 -2.86 -4.85 -36.71
N PHE A 349 -2.44 -3.61 -36.44
CA PHE A 349 -3.26 -2.57 -35.82
C PHE A 349 -3.58 -1.51 -36.88
N GLY A 350 -4.81 -1.52 -37.37
CA GLY A 350 -5.21 -0.72 -38.52
C GLY A 350 -4.57 -1.26 -39.80
N ASP A 351 -3.62 -0.51 -40.35
CA ASP A 351 -2.85 -0.84 -41.54
C ASP A 351 -1.37 -1.12 -41.27
N GLN A 352 -0.96 -1.16 -40.00
CA GLN A 352 0.44 -1.34 -39.61
C GLN A 352 0.66 -2.67 -38.90
N ALA A 353 1.67 -3.41 -39.35
CA ALA A 353 2.24 -4.51 -38.59
C ALA A 353 2.92 -3.96 -37.33
N VAL A 354 2.66 -4.60 -36.19
CA VAL A 354 3.12 -4.15 -34.87
C VAL A 354 3.71 -5.33 -34.12
N ASP A 355 4.82 -5.08 -33.44
CA ASP A 355 5.38 -6.01 -32.46
C ASP A 355 4.49 -6.06 -31.21
N LEU A 356 3.91 -7.22 -30.92
CA LEU A 356 3.06 -7.41 -29.75
C LEU A 356 3.80 -7.26 -28.43
N ASP A 357 5.10 -7.56 -28.39
CA ASP A 357 5.91 -7.37 -27.19
C ASP A 357 6.09 -5.88 -26.90
N ASP A 358 6.16 -5.02 -27.93
CA ASP A 358 6.18 -3.57 -27.76
C ASP A 358 4.84 -3.04 -27.21
N VAL A 359 3.71 -3.55 -27.70
CA VAL A 359 2.38 -3.16 -27.20
C VAL A 359 2.20 -3.59 -25.76
N TYR A 360 2.56 -4.84 -25.44
CA TYR A 360 2.47 -5.40 -24.10
C TYR A 360 3.34 -4.61 -23.11
N ARG A 361 4.64 -4.43 -23.42
CA ARG A 361 5.56 -3.64 -22.58
C ARG A 361 5.09 -2.20 -22.41
N THR A 362 4.55 -1.57 -23.46
CA THR A 362 4.00 -0.21 -23.35
C THR A 362 2.79 -0.17 -22.42
N ALA A 363 1.90 -1.17 -22.48
CA ALA A 363 0.76 -1.27 -21.58
C ALA A 363 1.20 -1.47 -20.11
N GLU A 364 2.20 -2.31 -19.86
CA GLU A 364 2.74 -2.51 -18.52
C GLU A 364 3.42 -1.25 -17.98
N ARG A 365 4.24 -0.56 -18.79
CA ARG A 365 4.86 0.73 -18.42
C ARG A 365 3.83 1.82 -18.16
N ALA A 366 2.79 1.91 -18.98
CA ALA A 366 1.65 2.81 -18.76
C ALA A 366 0.95 2.53 -17.44
N TRP A 367 0.77 1.25 -17.12
CA TRP A 367 0.14 0.81 -15.89
C TRP A 367 1.00 1.16 -14.66
N ALA A 368 2.31 0.96 -14.77
CA ALA A 368 3.30 1.33 -13.76
C ALA A 368 3.35 2.84 -13.53
N ALA A 369 3.36 3.65 -14.60
CA ALA A 369 3.36 5.11 -14.53
C ALA A 369 2.10 5.65 -13.84
N ALA A 370 0.93 5.10 -14.15
CA ALA A 370 -0.32 5.49 -13.51
C ALA A 370 -0.34 5.16 -12.01
N ARG A 371 0.14 3.97 -11.61
CA ARG A 371 0.28 3.60 -10.18
C ARG A 371 1.31 4.46 -9.47
N GLY A 372 2.44 4.73 -10.13
CA GLY A 372 3.48 5.64 -9.65
C GLY A 372 2.93 7.04 -9.42
N TYR A 373 2.17 7.60 -10.36
CA TYR A 373 1.51 8.89 -10.20
C TYR A 373 0.59 8.93 -8.97
N GLN A 374 -0.27 7.92 -8.79
CA GLN A 374 -1.13 7.82 -7.60
C GLN A 374 -0.31 7.71 -6.30
N ALA A 375 0.81 6.97 -6.34
CA ALA A 375 1.76 6.93 -5.22
C ALA A 375 2.31 8.32 -4.89
N GLY A 376 2.71 9.08 -5.91
CA GLY A 376 3.17 10.47 -5.77
C GLY A 376 2.14 11.39 -5.14
N VAL A 377 0.87 11.28 -5.53
CA VAL A 377 -0.25 12.03 -4.91
C VAL A 377 -0.38 11.69 -3.43
N ALA A 378 -0.37 10.40 -3.09
CA ALA A 378 -0.47 9.94 -1.70
C ALA A 378 0.71 10.44 -0.86
N LEU A 379 1.91 10.43 -1.42
CA LEU A 379 3.13 10.92 -0.76
C LEU A 379 3.08 12.42 -0.51
N ALA A 380 2.69 13.21 -1.53
CA ALA A 380 2.58 14.65 -1.38
C ALA A 380 1.55 15.03 -0.30
N ARG A 381 0.42 14.32 -0.26
CA ARG A 381 -0.58 14.46 0.81
C ARG A 381 0.04 14.23 2.19
N GLY A 382 0.76 13.13 2.37
CA GLY A 382 1.38 12.80 3.66
C GLY A 382 2.51 13.74 4.05
N CYS A 383 3.30 14.21 3.08
CA CYS A 383 4.44 15.11 3.31
C CYS A 383 4.01 16.57 3.58
N LEU A 384 2.81 16.98 3.17
CA LEU A 384 2.27 18.32 3.33
C LEU A 384 0.96 18.31 4.15
N PRO A 385 1.02 18.45 5.49
CA PRO A 385 -0.17 18.38 6.35
C PRO A 385 -1.26 19.41 6.01
N GLU A 386 -0.88 20.58 5.48
CA GLU A 386 -1.83 21.60 5.02
C GLU A 386 -2.60 21.18 3.77
N LEU A 387 -1.94 20.50 2.83
CA LEU A 387 -2.55 19.93 1.64
C LEU A 387 -3.50 18.78 2.03
N GLY A 388 -3.07 17.89 2.92
CA GLY A 388 -3.92 16.81 3.45
C GLY A 388 -5.22 17.35 4.06
N ARG A 389 -5.12 18.35 4.95
CA ARG A 389 -6.29 19.01 5.53
C ARG A 389 -7.16 19.72 4.50
N ALA A 390 -6.57 20.35 3.48
CA ALA A 390 -7.31 21.02 2.42
C ALA A 390 -8.10 20.01 1.55
N ILE A 391 -7.49 18.87 1.20
CA ILE A 391 -8.15 17.77 0.50
C ILE A 391 -9.33 17.25 1.33
N ASP A 392 -9.13 16.99 2.62
CA ASP A 392 -10.17 16.43 3.49
C ASP A 392 -11.34 17.39 3.72
N ARG A 393 -11.11 18.72 3.68
CA ARG A 393 -12.16 19.74 3.76
C ARG A 393 -12.92 19.93 2.43
N THR A 394 -12.22 19.81 1.31
CA THR A 394 -12.75 20.15 -0.03
C THR A 394 -13.43 18.95 -0.67
N ALA A 395 -13.02 17.73 -0.31
CA ALA A 395 -13.71 16.52 -0.70
C ALA A 395 -15.17 16.61 -0.22
N PRO A 396 -16.19 16.58 -1.12
CA PRO A 396 -17.55 16.38 -0.68
C PRO A 396 -17.63 15.13 0.23
N PRO A 397 -18.66 15.00 1.07
CA PRO A 397 -18.95 13.74 1.75
C PRO A 397 -19.18 12.67 0.66
N ARG A 398 -18.10 11.99 0.25
CA ARG A 398 -17.99 11.42 -1.09
C ARG A 398 -18.38 9.96 -1.15
N ALA A 399 -18.69 9.57 -2.40
CA ALA A 399 -18.88 8.25 -2.97
C ALA A 399 -18.51 7.05 -2.06
N ALA A 400 -19.34 6.00 -2.13
CA ALA A 400 -19.21 4.79 -1.33
C ALA A 400 -17.78 4.23 -1.20
N ILE A 401 -16.95 4.39 -2.23
CA ILE A 401 -15.57 3.91 -2.25
C ILE A 401 -14.65 4.60 -1.23
N VAL A 402 -14.71 5.93 -1.06
CA VAL A 402 -13.86 6.66 -0.10
C VAL A 402 -14.20 6.25 1.34
N ARG A 403 -15.51 6.09 1.60
CA ARG A 403 -15.99 5.59 2.89
C ARG A 403 -15.56 4.13 3.12
N ASN A 404 -15.63 3.27 2.10
CA ASN A 404 -15.13 1.89 2.20
C ASN A 404 -13.62 1.85 2.45
N ILE A 405 -12.83 2.69 1.78
CA ILE A 405 -11.38 2.82 2.04
C ILE A 405 -11.14 3.23 3.49
N ARG A 406 -11.87 4.23 4.00
CA ARG A 406 -11.77 4.67 5.40
C ARG A 406 -12.07 3.54 6.39
N LEU A 407 -13.14 2.77 6.14
CA LEU A 407 -13.46 1.59 6.95
C LEU A 407 -12.36 0.53 6.87
N ALA A 408 -11.81 0.28 5.68
CA ALA A 408 -10.69 -0.61 5.52
C ALA A 408 -9.46 -0.16 6.33
N LYS A 409 -9.17 1.15 6.39
CA LYS A 409 -8.09 1.69 7.24
C LYS A 409 -8.28 1.34 8.71
N LEU A 410 -9.49 1.56 9.24
CA LEU A 410 -9.79 1.32 10.66
C LEU A 410 -9.60 -0.15 11.03
N PHE A 411 -10.10 -1.07 10.20
CA PHE A 411 -9.92 -2.51 10.42
C PHE A 411 -8.45 -2.94 10.26
N ASN A 412 -7.73 -2.40 9.28
CA ASN A 412 -6.31 -2.70 9.10
C ASN A 412 -5.45 -2.19 10.27
N ALA A 413 -5.82 -1.05 10.88
CA ALA A 413 -5.14 -0.50 12.05
C ALA A 413 -5.20 -1.44 13.26
N THR A 414 -6.21 -2.31 13.35
CA THR A 414 -6.30 -3.36 14.38
C THR A 414 -5.63 -4.67 13.97
N GLY A 415 -4.98 -4.70 12.81
CA GLY A 415 -4.30 -5.88 12.25
C GLY A 415 -5.26 -6.93 11.70
N LEU A 416 -6.45 -6.52 11.23
CA LEU A 416 -7.38 -7.37 10.49
C LEU A 416 -7.19 -7.16 8.98
N VAL A 417 -7.38 -8.22 8.20
CA VAL A 417 -7.36 -8.19 6.74
C VAL A 417 -8.80 -8.31 6.24
N ILE A 418 -9.21 -7.38 5.39
CA ILE A 418 -10.54 -7.35 4.77
C ILE A 418 -10.47 -7.91 3.35
N ASP A 419 -11.42 -8.77 3.03
CA ASP A 419 -11.66 -9.32 1.70
C ASP A 419 -12.64 -8.47 0.89
N SER A 420 -13.74 -8.03 1.51
CA SER A 420 -14.74 -7.18 0.84
C SER A 420 -15.51 -6.30 1.81
N ILE A 421 -16.05 -5.19 1.30
CA ILE A 421 -16.97 -4.30 2.01
C ILE A 421 -18.18 -4.10 1.12
N ASP A 422 -19.33 -4.61 1.56
CA ASP A 422 -20.62 -4.33 0.96
C ASP A 422 -21.42 -3.39 1.87
N ARG A 423 -22.16 -2.46 1.28
CA ARG A 423 -22.79 -1.39 2.06
C ARG A 423 -24.05 -0.85 1.41
N GLY A 424 -25.11 -0.83 2.19
CA GLY A 424 -26.33 -0.10 1.89
C GLY A 424 -26.43 1.24 2.64
N PRO A 425 -27.60 1.89 2.60
CA PRO A 425 -27.82 3.18 3.25
C PRO A 425 -27.65 3.15 4.78
N ALA A 426 -28.06 2.04 5.42
CA ALA A 426 -28.07 1.88 6.88
C ALA A 426 -27.39 0.57 7.36
N HIS A 427 -26.76 -0.20 6.47
CA HIS A 427 -26.06 -1.44 6.83
C HIS A 427 -24.70 -1.53 6.14
N ALA A 428 -23.74 -2.15 6.81
CA ALA A 428 -22.42 -2.46 6.27
C ALA A 428 -22.04 -3.91 6.60
N THR A 429 -21.59 -4.64 5.58
CA THR A 429 -21.06 -6.00 5.69
C THR A 429 -19.58 -5.98 5.36
N ILE A 430 -18.75 -6.46 6.28
CA ILE A 430 -17.30 -6.52 6.15
C ILE A 430 -16.89 -7.99 6.18
N THR A 431 -16.32 -8.47 5.07
CA THR A 431 -15.81 -9.84 4.99
C THR A 431 -14.35 -9.82 5.37
N LEU A 432 -13.97 -10.61 6.38
CA LEU A 432 -12.59 -10.75 6.82
C LEU A 432 -11.95 -11.99 6.22
N ASP A 433 -10.66 -11.89 5.96
CA ASP A 433 -9.86 -13.06 5.63
C ASP A 433 -9.85 -14.07 6.78
N SER A 434 -9.86 -15.35 6.43
CA SER A 434 -9.88 -16.51 7.34
C SER A 434 -8.85 -16.45 8.48
N ARG A 435 -7.68 -15.83 8.24
CA ARG A 435 -6.62 -15.64 9.25
C ARG A 435 -6.99 -14.60 10.32
N SER A 436 -7.83 -13.63 9.98
CA SER A 436 -8.30 -12.56 10.85
C SER A 436 -9.51 -12.96 11.69
N ALA A 437 -10.25 -13.98 11.25
CA ALA A 437 -11.48 -14.49 11.87
C ALA A 437 -11.37 -14.84 13.36
N LYS A 438 -10.19 -15.27 13.80
CA LYS A 438 -9.94 -15.73 15.18
C LYS A 438 -9.65 -14.60 16.17
N ARG A 439 -9.76 -13.34 15.75
CA ARG A 439 -9.33 -12.14 16.51
C ARG A 439 -10.50 -11.28 16.98
N LEU A 440 -11.46 -11.87 17.70
CA LEU A 440 -12.72 -11.20 18.12
C LEU A 440 -12.53 -9.86 18.84
N SER A 441 -11.51 -9.72 19.69
CA SER A 441 -11.20 -8.45 20.36
C SER A 441 -10.80 -7.33 19.37
N ARG A 442 -10.00 -7.66 18.36
CA ARG A 442 -9.61 -6.70 17.30
C ARG A 442 -10.79 -6.34 16.40
N ILE A 443 -11.69 -7.30 16.15
CA ILE A 443 -12.93 -7.09 15.40
C ILE A 443 -13.84 -6.12 16.14
N GLY A 444 -14.04 -6.34 17.45
CA GLY A 444 -14.83 -5.45 18.29
C GLY A 444 -14.27 -4.02 18.33
N LEU A 445 -12.95 -3.87 18.40
CA LEU A 445 -12.29 -2.56 18.36
C LEU A 445 -12.55 -1.85 17.04
N ALA A 446 -12.27 -2.53 15.93
CA ALA A 446 -12.47 -1.96 14.60
C ALA A 446 -13.93 -1.54 14.38
N LEU A 447 -14.89 -2.32 14.89
CA LEU A 447 -16.32 -1.99 14.84
C LEU A 447 -16.68 -0.76 15.66
N VAL A 448 -16.10 -0.58 16.84
CA VAL A 448 -16.34 0.61 17.68
C VAL A 448 -15.83 1.87 16.98
N GLU A 449 -14.61 1.83 16.43
CA GLU A 449 -14.02 2.96 15.70
C GLU A 449 -14.78 3.25 14.39
N ALA A 450 -15.18 2.19 13.67
CA ALA A 450 -15.98 2.29 12.45
C ALA A 450 -17.35 2.92 12.71
N ALA A 451 -18.05 2.50 13.77
CA ALA A 451 -19.36 3.05 14.12
C ALA A 451 -19.30 4.51 14.56
N ALA A 452 -18.21 4.94 15.21
CA ALA A 452 -17.97 6.35 15.52
C ALA A 452 -17.72 7.18 14.26
N THR A 453 -17.04 6.57 13.28
CA THR A 453 -16.66 7.22 12.02
C THR A 453 -17.81 7.31 11.01
N GLU A 454 -18.70 6.31 10.99
CA GLU A 454 -19.81 6.19 10.04
C GLU A 454 -21.16 6.11 10.77
N PRO A 455 -21.65 7.23 11.35
CA PRO A 455 -22.81 7.23 12.23
C PRO A 455 -24.13 6.91 11.50
N THR A 456 -24.16 6.96 10.17
CA THR A 456 -25.35 6.65 9.35
C THR A 456 -25.62 5.15 9.24
N ILE A 457 -24.63 4.30 9.57
CA ILE A 457 -24.79 2.85 9.51
C ILE A 457 -25.37 2.37 10.83
N GLU A 458 -26.55 1.76 10.78
CA GLU A 458 -27.30 1.28 11.94
C GLU A 458 -26.98 -0.17 12.27
N ARG A 459 -26.62 -0.98 11.26
CA ARG A 459 -26.30 -2.41 11.40
C ARG A 459 -24.94 -2.73 10.78
N TRP A 460 -24.09 -3.39 11.55
CA TRP A 460 -22.75 -3.82 11.14
C TRP A 460 -22.68 -5.33 11.17
N SER A 461 -22.26 -5.96 10.08
CA SER A 461 -22.07 -7.40 9.96
C SER A 461 -20.64 -7.69 9.58
N VAL A 462 -19.98 -8.61 10.29
CA VAL A 462 -18.61 -9.06 9.99
C VAL A 462 -18.64 -10.54 9.67
N VAL A 463 -18.33 -10.91 8.43
CA VAL A 463 -18.24 -12.29 7.98
C VAL A 463 -16.84 -12.80 8.31
N LEU A 464 -16.75 -13.90 9.06
CA LEU A 464 -15.50 -14.43 9.62
C LEU A 464 -14.93 -15.60 8.78
N GLY A 465 -15.49 -15.87 7.60
CA GLY A 465 -15.16 -17.01 6.74
C GLY A 465 -16.34 -17.97 6.58
N ASP A 466 -16.22 -18.92 5.65
CA ASP A 466 -17.35 -19.72 5.14
C ASP A 466 -18.03 -20.60 6.21
N ASP A 467 -17.28 -21.06 7.21
CA ASP A 467 -17.77 -21.97 8.26
C ASP A 467 -18.07 -21.28 9.61
N LEU A 468 -17.93 -19.95 9.69
CA LEU A 468 -18.10 -19.21 10.94
C LEU A 468 -19.34 -18.31 10.90
N PRO A 469 -20.07 -18.18 12.03
CA PRO A 469 -21.25 -17.31 12.11
C PRO A 469 -20.86 -15.84 11.90
N THR A 470 -21.73 -15.11 11.19
CA THR A 470 -21.53 -13.68 10.94
C THR A 470 -21.71 -12.89 12.23
N PHE A 471 -20.69 -12.12 12.61
CA PHE A 471 -20.73 -11.28 13.79
C PHE A 471 -21.50 -9.99 13.49
N THR A 472 -22.77 -9.92 13.91
CA THR A 472 -23.66 -8.80 13.59
C THR A 472 -24.03 -7.99 14.82
N ILE A 473 -23.86 -6.67 14.77
CA ILE A 473 -24.20 -5.75 15.86
C ILE A 473 -25.00 -4.54 15.36
N LEU A 474 -25.70 -3.90 16.29
CA LEU A 474 -26.32 -2.59 16.06
C LEU A 474 -25.37 -1.45 16.45
N ALA A 475 -25.49 -0.32 15.77
CA ALA A 475 -24.69 0.87 16.02
C ALA A 475 -24.87 1.43 17.45
N ALA A 476 -26.05 1.27 18.03
CA ALA A 476 -26.30 1.62 19.43
C ALA A 476 -25.41 0.80 20.38
N THR A 477 -25.17 -0.47 20.07
CA THR A 477 -24.28 -1.35 20.83
C THR A 477 -22.82 -0.93 20.70
N ALA A 478 -22.39 -0.54 19.50
CA ALA A 478 -21.04 -0.01 19.28
C ALA A 478 -20.80 1.29 20.07
N ARG A 479 -21.78 2.20 20.09
CA ARG A 479 -21.73 3.42 20.92
C ARG A 479 -21.67 3.10 22.41
N LEU A 480 -22.43 2.11 22.87
CA LEU A 480 -22.39 1.65 24.26
C LEU A 480 -21.03 1.01 24.61
N ALA A 481 -20.46 0.20 23.72
CA ALA A 481 -19.12 -0.34 23.91
C ALA A 481 -18.06 0.77 23.96
N ALA A 482 -18.22 1.84 23.16
CA ALA A 482 -17.33 2.99 23.18
C ALA A 482 -17.29 3.72 24.55
N THR A 483 -18.37 3.70 25.34
CA THR A 483 -18.37 4.31 26.69
C THR A 483 -17.57 3.50 27.71
N LEU A 484 -17.34 2.21 27.42
CA LEU A 484 -16.47 1.33 28.22
C LEU A 484 -14.99 1.48 27.87
N TYR A 485 -14.67 2.28 26.84
CA TYR A 485 -13.31 2.63 26.43
C TYR A 485 -12.74 3.74 27.32
N GLY A 486 -11.51 3.60 27.81
CA GLY A 486 -10.87 4.67 28.59
C GLY A 486 -9.47 4.34 29.12
N PRO A 487 -8.75 5.32 29.69
CA PRO A 487 -7.37 5.15 30.15
C PRO A 487 -7.22 4.05 31.22
N GLY A 488 -6.03 3.46 31.28
CA GLY A 488 -5.65 2.52 32.33
C GLY A 488 -5.43 3.24 33.67
N PRO A 489 -5.37 2.50 34.80
CA PRO A 489 -5.29 3.10 36.14
C PRO A 489 -3.97 3.85 36.42
N ASP A 490 -2.91 3.63 35.64
CA ASP A 490 -1.58 4.26 35.82
C ASP A 490 -0.95 4.71 34.48
N SER A 491 -1.73 4.91 33.40
CA SER A 491 -1.18 5.37 32.11
C SER A 491 -2.13 6.28 31.33
N ASP A 492 -1.56 7.36 30.75
CA ASP A 492 -2.21 8.16 29.68
C ASP A 492 -2.45 7.35 28.39
N ARG A 493 -1.95 6.11 28.32
CA ARG A 493 -2.27 5.17 27.27
C ARG A 493 -3.62 4.50 27.54
N THR A 494 -4.53 4.64 26.57
CA THR A 494 -5.78 3.89 26.50
C THR A 494 -5.48 2.42 26.23
N PHE A 495 -5.90 1.54 27.14
CA PHE A 495 -5.84 0.10 26.95
C PHE A 495 -7.22 -0.42 26.57
N LEU A 496 -7.28 -1.27 25.55
CA LEU A 496 -8.47 -2.02 25.18
C LEU A 496 -8.57 -3.28 26.03
N TYR A 497 -9.51 -3.25 26.96
CA TYR A 497 -9.83 -4.39 27.79
C TYR A 497 -10.85 -5.26 27.05
N PRO A 498 -10.71 -6.60 27.10
CA PRO A 498 -11.73 -7.54 26.67
C PRO A 498 -13.15 -7.24 27.18
N THR A 499 -13.28 -6.55 28.32
CA THR A 499 -14.55 -6.07 28.88
C THR A 499 -15.28 -5.07 27.98
N THR A 500 -14.57 -4.31 27.16
CA THR A 500 -15.13 -3.38 26.18
C THR A 500 -15.94 -4.10 25.10
N PHE A 501 -15.66 -5.38 24.83
CA PHE A 501 -16.33 -6.15 23.79
C PHE A 501 -17.57 -6.92 24.26
N ALA A 502 -17.83 -6.96 25.57
CA ALA A 502 -18.94 -7.75 26.12
C ALA A 502 -20.32 -7.33 25.55
N PRO A 503 -20.65 -6.02 25.44
CA PRO A 503 -21.91 -5.61 24.80
C PRO A 503 -22.01 -6.03 23.33
N LEU A 504 -20.88 -5.99 22.60
CA LEU A 504 -20.82 -6.38 21.19
C LEU A 504 -21.08 -7.88 21.04
N LEU A 505 -20.45 -8.70 21.88
CA LEU A 505 -20.63 -10.15 21.86
C LEU A 505 -22.07 -10.55 22.23
N ALA A 506 -22.64 -9.91 23.24
CA ALA A 506 -24.03 -10.13 23.66
C ALA A 506 -25.01 -9.85 22.51
N ASP A 507 -24.86 -8.69 21.86
CA ASP A 507 -25.69 -8.31 20.72
C ASP A 507 -25.48 -9.27 19.54
N ALA A 508 -24.24 -9.63 19.22
CA ALA A 508 -23.94 -10.59 18.17
C ALA A 508 -24.58 -11.96 18.40
N LEU A 509 -24.59 -12.46 19.64
CA LEU A 509 -25.26 -13.72 19.98
C LEU A 509 -26.77 -13.63 19.78
N VAL A 510 -27.41 -12.52 20.20
CA VAL A 510 -28.85 -12.31 20.00
C VAL A 510 -29.21 -12.16 18.53
N GLN A 511 -28.42 -11.42 17.75
CA GLN A 511 -28.64 -11.27 16.31
C GLN A 511 -28.47 -12.60 15.55
N ASN A 512 -27.76 -13.58 16.13
CA ASN A 512 -27.62 -14.94 15.62
C ASN A 512 -28.60 -15.94 16.27
N GLY A 513 -29.65 -15.47 16.94
CA GLY A 513 -30.76 -16.29 17.43
C GLY A 513 -30.60 -16.85 18.84
N ALA A 514 -29.57 -16.47 19.59
CA ALA A 514 -29.49 -16.83 21.00
C ALA A 514 -30.54 -16.08 21.84
N ALA A 515 -31.08 -16.74 22.87
CA ALA A 515 -31.95 -16.07 23.83
C ALA A 515 -31.16 -14.96 24.57
N PRO A 516 -31.76 -13.80 24.87
CA PRO A 516 -31.06 -12.70 25.55
C PRO A 516 -30.34 -13.11 26.83
N GLN A 517 -30.94 -13.98 27.64
CA GLN A 517 -30.34 -14.46 28.88
C GLN A 517 -29.09 -15.33 28.63
N ASP A 518 -29.10 -16.17 27.60
CA ASP A 518 -27.95 -17.00 27.24
C ASP A 518 -26.84 -16.16 26.63
N ALA A 519 -27.19 -15.20 25.78
CA ALA A 519 -26.26 -14.23 25.23
C ALA A 519 -25.55 -13.43 26.33
N ALA A 520 -26.30 -12.94 27.32
CA ALA A 520 -25.75 -12.26 28.49
C ALA A 520 -24.80 -13.17 29.28
N ASN A 521 -25.21 -14.40 29.57
CA ASN A 521 -24.39 -15.37 30.30
C ASN A 521 -23.03 -15.62 29.63
N HIS A 522 -23.00 -15.73 28.30
CA HIS A 522 -21.75 -15.93 27.55
C HIS A 522 -20.92 -14.66 27.45
N ALA A 523 -21.56 -13.52 27.20
CA ALA A 523 -20.89 -12.23 27.12
C ALA A 523 -20.25 -11.82 28.44
N TRP A 524 -20.80 -12.26 29.58
CA TRP A 524 -20.21 -12.05 30.90
C TRP A 524 -18.97 -12.91 31.15
N ASP A 525 -18.92 -14.14 30.63
CA ASP A 525 -17.81 -15.07 30.88
C ASP A 525 -16.45 -14.57 30.35
N VAL A 526 -16.47 -13.79 29.27
CA VAL A 526 -15.27 -13.21 28.62
C VAL A 526 -14.56 -12.15 29.50
N PRO A 527 -15.20 -11.04 29.92
CA PRO A 527 -14.61 -10.07 30.85
C PRO A 527 -14.18 -10.69 32.18
N LEU A 528 -14.91 -11.70 32.68
CA LEU A 528 -14.60 -12.40 33.92
C LEU A 528 -13.28 -13.20 33.80
N ARG A 529 -13.08 -13.95 32.71
CA ARG A 529 -11.84 -14.71 32.46
C ARG A 529 -10.63 -13.82 32.25
N ASP A 530 -10.81 -12.70 31.55
CA ASP A 530 -9.73 -11.76 31.29
C ASP A 530 -9.30 -11.00 32.57
N THR A 531 -10.27 -10.61 33.41
CA THR A 531 -9.98 -10.03 34.73
C THR A 531 -9.13 -10.99 35.58
N ILE A 532 -9.43 -12.29 35.55
CA ILE A 532 -8.64 -13.31 36.26
C ILE A 532 -7.21 -13.40 35.70
N THR A 533 -7.07 -13.44 34.38
CA THR A 533 -5.77 -13.63 33.71
C THR A 533 -4.86 -12.43 33.87
N SER A 534 -5.36 -11.23 33.58
CA SER A 534 -4.64 -9.95 33.70
C SER A 534 -4.23 -9.66 35.15
N THR A 535 -5.16 -9.82 36.10
CA THR A 535 -4.87 -9.69 37.54
C THR A 535 -3.85 -10.73 37.98
N GLY A 536 -3.97 -11.99 37.52
CA GLY A 536 -3.03 -13.06 37.82
C GLY A 536 -1.61 -12.81 37.31
N GLN A 537 -1.44 -12.16 36.16
CA GLN A 537 -0.13 -11.75 35.64
C GLN A 537 0.47 -10.59 36.45
N VAL A 538 -0.31 -9.54 36.72
CA VAL A 538 0.13 -8.39 37.54
C VAL A 538 0.58 -8.85 38.93
N VAL A 539 -0.14 -9.80 39.54
CA VAL A 539 0.23 -10.35 40.85
C VAL A 539 1.53 -11.15 40.79
N ARG A 540 1.75 -11.94 39.74
CA ARG A 540 2.99 -12.74 39.58
C ARG A 540 4.23 -11.88 39.36
N GLN A 541 4.08 -10.77 38.62
CA GLN A 541 5.20 -9.91 38.23
C GLN A 541 5.56 -8.85 39.29
N SER A 542 4.66 -8.52 40.21
CA SER A 542 4.90 -7.49 41.23
C SER A 542 5.65 -8.05 42.46
N ARG A 543 6.68 -7.37 42.98
CA ARG A 543 7.20 -7.51 44.37
C ARG A 543 7.26 -6.13 45.02
N PRO A 544 7.05 -6.01 46.34
CA PRO A 544 5.73 -6.04 46.99
C PRO A 544 4.91 -4.74 46.72
N PRO A 545 3.56 -4.78 46.70
CA PRO A 545 2.79 -3.51 46.77
C PRO A 545 1.54 -3.59 47.66
N ARG A 546 1.23 -2.52 48.41
CA ARG A 546 -0.06 -2.39 49.13
C ARG A 546 -1.08 -1.47 48.45
N SER A 547 -0.71 -0.53 47.59
CA SER A 547 -1.65 0.49 47.05
C SER A 547 -1.92 0.42 45.54
N SER A 548 -0.92 0.18 44.69
CA SER A 548 -1.11 0.07 43.22
C SER A 548 -1.90 -1.19 42.83
N TYR A 549 -1.64 -2.32 43.50
CA TYR A 549 -2.37 -3.57 43.27
C TYR A 549 -3.87 -3.46 43.56
N LEU A 550 -4.24 -2.91 44.72
CA LEU A 550 -5.65 -2.72 45.09
C LEU A 550 -6.34 -1.73 44.14
N ARG A 551 -5.61 -0.74 43.61
CA ARG A 551 -6.14 0.17 42.59
C ARG A 551 -6.40 -0.56 41.27
N GLY A 552 -5.46 -1.35 40.78
CA GLY A 552 -5.63 -2.17 39.57
C GLY A 552 -6.79 -3.16 39.68
N LEU A 553 -6.90 -3.86 40.82
CA LEU A 553 -8.00 -4.80 41.09
C LEU A 553 -9.35 -4.08 41.15
N ARG A 554 -9.46 -2.96 41.89
CA ARG A 554 -10.69 -2.17 41.96
C ARG A 554 -11.10 -1.63 40.59
N HIS A 555 -10.13 -1.21 39.78
CA HIS A 555 -10.36 -0.74 38.43
C HIS A 555 -10.90 -1.85 37.52
N ALA A 556 -10.31 -3.05 37.56
CA ALA A 556 -10.77 -4.19 36.79
C ALA A 556 -12.18 -4.67 37.22
N VAL A 557 -12.44 -4.73 38.52
CA VAL A 557 -13.77 -5.07 39.06
C VAL A 557 -14.82 -4.04 38.63
N ARG A 558 -14.51 -2.75 38.75
CA ARG A 558 -15.41 -1.67 38.32
C ARG A 558 -15.73 -1.77 36.83
N ARG A 559 -14.72 -2.00 35.98
CA ARG A 559 -14.93 -2.16 34.54
C ARG A 559 -15.75 -3.38 34.17
N THR A 560 -15.55 -4.50 34.85
CA THR A 560 -16.37 -5.70 34.66
C THR A 560 -17.82 -5.43 35.05
N ASN A 561 -18.04 -4.72 36.17
CA ASN A 561 -19.39 -4.29 36.59
C ASN A 561 -20.04 -3.36 35.55
N ASP A 562 -19.31 -2.36 35.06
CA ASP A 562 -19.80 -1.43 34.03
C ASP A 562 -20.17 -2.18 32.73
N ALA A 563 -19.36 -3.16 32.32
CA ALA A 563 -19.62 -4.00 31.14
C ALA A 563 -20.84 -4.91 31.32
N VAL A 564 -21.01 -5.49 32.51
CA VAL A 564 -22.17 -6.33 32.85
C VAL A 564 -23.46 -5.51 32.81
N HIS A 565 -23.47 -4.32 33.42
CA HIS A 565 -24.62 -3.41 33.37
C HIS A 565 -24.91 -2.93 31.95
N ALA A 566 -23.88 -2.66 31.14
CA ALA A 566 -24.05 -2.31 29.74
C ALA A 566 -24.71 -3.46 28.94
N VAL A 567 -24.30 -4.71 29.16
CA VAL A 567 -24.93 -5.89 28.54
C VAL A 567 -26.39 -6.02 28.98
N ALA A 568 -26.68 -5.90 30.29
CA ALA A 568 -28.03 -6.00 30.81
C ALA A 568 -28.96 -4.91 30.24
N HIS A 569 -28.48 -3.66 30.25
CA HIS A 569 -29.18 -2.53 29.64
C HIS A 569 -29.42 -2.75 28.14
N ARG A 570 -28.42 -3.27 27.41
CA ARG A 570 -28.55 -3.50 25.98
C ARG A 570 -29.61 -4.56 25.67
N LEU A 571 -29.70 -5.60 26.48
CA LEU A 571 -30.58 -6.74 26.27
C LEU A 571 -31.95 -6.60 26.95
N ASP A 572 -32.24 -5.44 27.55
CA ASP A 572 -33.44 -5.18 28.36
C ASP A 572 -33.65 -6.25 29.45
N LEU A 573 -32.53 -6.71 30.02
CA LEU A 573 -32.53 -7.64 31.14
C LEU A 573 -32.59 -6.84 32.44
N PRO A 574 -33.24 -7.37 33.49
CA PRO A 574 -33.17 -6.77 34.81
C PRO A 574 -31.70 -6.55 35.19
N ALA A 575 -31.39 -5.34 35.65
CA ALA A 575 -30.04 -5.01 36.10
C ALA A 575 -29.61 -6.08 37.11
N PRO A 576 -28.47 -6.75 36.90
CA PRO A 576 -28.06 -7.84 37.77
C PRO A 576 -27.81 -7.27 39.17
N THR A 577 -28.67 -7.59 40.12
CA THR A 577 -28.53 -7.17 41.52
C THR A 577 -27.93 -8.28 42.39
N ASP A 578 -28.12 -9.55 42.01
CA ASP A 578 -27.70 -10.73 42.80
C ASP A 578 -26.76 -11.72 42.08
N LEU A 579 -26.63 -11.63 40.75
CA LEU A 579 -25.78 -12.57 39.97
C LEU A 579 -24.28 -12.20 40.03
N ASP A 580 -23.98 -10.94 40.37
CA ASP A 580 -22.64 -10.33 40.29
C ASP A 580 -21.73 -10.67 41.47
N LEU A 581 -22.24 -10.65 42.69
CA LEU A 581 -21.43 -10.92 43.89
C LEU A 581 -21.01 -12.41 43.95
N THR A 582 -21.81 -13.37 43.46
CA THR A 582 -21.48 -14.81 43.49
C THR A 582 -20.44 -15.16 42.43
N ARG A 583 -20.55 -14.56 41.24
CA ARG A 583 -19.54 -14.71 40.17
C ARG A 583 -18.26 -13.95 40.49
N MET A 584 -18.33 -12.76 41.08
CA MET A 584 -17.18 -12.04 41.64
C MET A 584 -16.52 -12.79 42.80
N CYS A 585 -17.30 -13.37 43.72
CA CYS A 585 -16.76 -14.25 44.77
C CYS A 585 -16.07 -15.48 44.16
N THR A 586 -16.64 -16.06 43.10
CA THR A 586 -16.01 -17.17 42.38
C THR A 586 -14.69 -16.76 41.71
N ILE A 587 -14.61 -15.55 41.15
CA ILE A 587 -13.36 -14.96 40.60
C ILE A 587 -12.33 -14.77 41.70
N ILE A 588 -12.71 -14.11 42.79
CA ILE A 588 -11.81 -13.81 43.90
C ILE A 588 -11.30 -15.12 44.53
N ARG A 589 -12.16 -16.14 44.65
CA ARG A 589 -11.81 -17.49 45.10
C ARG A 589 -10.85 -18.20 44.15
N ARG A 590 -11.08 -18.14 42.83
CA ARG A 590 -10.16 -18.73 41.84
C ARG A 590 -8.82 -18.02 41.81
N LEU A 591 -8.81 -16.69 41.93
CA LEU A 591 -7.60 -15.89 42.09
C LEU A 591 -6.87 -16.28 43.38
N GLU A 592 -7.56 -16.35 44.53
CA GLU A 592 -7.04 -16.79 45.82
C GLU A 592 -6.35 -18.16 45.75
N GLN A 593 -6.96 -19.11 45.02
CA GLN A 593 -6.43 -20.46 44.78
C GLN A 593 -5.22 -20.47 43.84
N SER A 594 -5.15 -19.58 42.85
CA SER A 594 -4.05 -19.50 41.87
C SER A 594 -2.80 -18.76 42.37
N LEU A 595 -2.83 -18.21 43.58
CA LEU A 595 -1.78 -17.33 44.13
C LEU A 595 -0.92 -18.05 45.18
N ASP A 596 0.38 -18.12 44.94
CA ASP A 596 1.38 -18.73 45.84
C ASP A 596 1.86 -17.81 46.99
N ARG A 597 1.24 -16.64 47.20
CA ARG A 597 1.70 -15.64 48.17
C ARG A 597 0.73 -15.47 49.35
N PRO A 598 1.12 -15.84 50.58
CA PRO A 598 0.23 -15.85 51.75
C PRO A 598 -0.40 -14.49 52.06
N GLY A 599 0.37 -13.40 52.03
CA GLY A 599 -0.14 -12.06 52.37
C GLY A 599 -1.16 -11.50 51.38
N LEU A 600 -1.08 -11.90 50.11
CA LEU A 600 -2.05 -11.54 49.07
C LEU A 600 -3.30 -12.42 49.14
N ARG A 601 -3.11 -13.70 49.46
CA ARG A 601 -4.21 -14.63 49.75
C ARG A 601 -5.06 -14.08 50.91
N THR A 602 -4.46 -13.67 52.02
CA THR A 602 -5.19 -13.09 53.18
C THR A 602 -5.91 -11.77 52.88
N ALA A 603 -5.41 -10.95 51.95
CA ALA A 603 -6.08 -9.72 51.53
C ALA A 603 -7.28 -10.01 50.62
N LEU A 604 -7.14 -10.96 49.70
CA LEU A 604 -8.22 -11.44 48.84
C LEU A 604 -9.28 -12.22 49.63
N SER A 605 -8.92 -13.08 50.59
CA SER A 605 -9.88 -13.78 51.45
C SER A 605 -10.71 -12.80 52.28
N ARG A 606 -10.12 -11.67 52.71
CA ARG A 606 -10.85 -10.62 53.46
C ARG A 606 -11.86 -9.89 52.59
N GLU A 607 -11.55 -9.60 51.34
CA GLU A 607 -12.52 -9.02 50.42
C GLU A 607 -13.54 -10.05 49.92
N HIS A 608 -13.13 -11.30 49.71
CA HIS A 608 -14.02 -12.43 49.44
C HIS A 608 -15.05 -12.56 50.56
N GLY A 609 -14.62 -12.61 51.81
CA GLY A 609 -15.53 -12.73 52.96
C GLY A 609 -16.49 -11.55 53.11
N ARG A 610 -16.09 -10.32 52.72
CA ARG A 610 -16.98 -9.15 52.68
C ARG A 610 -18.04 -9.25 51.59
N LEU A 611 -17.67 -9.75 50.42
CA LEU A 611 -18.57 -9.90 49.27
C LEU A 611 -19.50 -11.12 49.43
N GLN A 612 -19.03 -12.18 50.08
CA GLN A 612 -19.76 -13.43 50.28
C GLN A 612 -20.81 -13.32 51.39
N ALA A 613 -20.58 -12.46 52.39
CA ALA A 613 -21.57 -12.14 53.43
C ALA A 613 -22.83 -11.43 52.88
N ALA A 614 -22.78 -10.98 51.62
CA ALA A 614 -23.88 -10.30 50.96
C ALA A 614 -24.75 -11.20 50.07
N LEU A 615 -24.45 -12.50 49.87
CA LEU A 615 -25.21 -13.35 48.92
C LEU A 615 -25.42 -14.83 49.33
N GLY A 616 -26.55 -15.39 48.86
CA GLY A 616 -26.91 -16.82 48.87
C GLY A 616 -26.35 -17.64 47.68
N PRO A 617 -26.72 -18.93 47.53
CA PRO A 617 -25.92 -19.93 46.78
C PRO A 617 -26.11 -19.96 45.23
N PRO A 618 -25.14 -20.52 44.45
CA PRO A 618 -25.04 -20.40 42.97
C PRO A 618 -25.69 -21.53 42.16
N PRO A 619 -26.02 -21.32 40.86
CA PRO A 619 -26.25 -22.39 39.86
C PRO A 619 -25.11 -22.56 38.82
N THR A 620 -25.14 -23.70 38.10
CA THR A 620 -24.09 -24.32 37.25
C THR A 620 -24.28 -24.05 35.72
N PRO A 621 -23.24 -24.01 34.86
CA PRO A 621 -23.38 -23.72 33.40
C PRO A 621 -22.99 -24.87 32.44
N ALA A 622 -23.42 -24.80 31.15
CA ALA A 622 -22.58 -24.88 29.93
C ALA A 622 -23.37 -24.86 28.58
N HIS A 623 -22.89 -24.10 27.59
CA HIS A 623 -23.33 -24.09 26.18
C HIS A 623 -22.12 -23.85 25.21
N PRO A 624 -22.14 -24.35 23.95
CA PRO A 624 -20.98 -24.50 23.04
C PRO A 624 -20.15 -23.28 22.58
N TRP A 625 -20.48 -22.02 22.91
CA TRP A 625 -19.68 -20.86 22.49
C TRP A 625 -18.39 -20.66 23.31
N ALA A 626 -18.17 -21.46 24.36
CA ALA A 626 -17.04 -21.33 25.29
C ALA A 626 -15.66 -21.64 24.69
N GLN A 627 -15.58 -22.16 23.46
CA GLN A 627 -14.32 -22.55 22.80
C GLN A 627 -13.75 -21.48 21.86
N LEU A 628 -14.54 -20.50 21.40
CA LEU A 628 -14.09 -19.43 20.50
C LEU A 628 -13.55 -18.19 21.24
N ALA A 629 -13.84 -18.07 22.54
CA ALA A 629 -13.41 -16.96 23.39
C ALA A 629 -12.18 -17.30 24.27
N ALA A 630 -11.61 -18.49 24.11
CA ALA A 630 -10.34 -18.94 24.72
C ALA A 630 -9.25 -18.91 23.65
#